data_AF-A0A0L1JR14-F1
#
_entry.id   AF-A0A0L1JR14-F1
#
_cell.length_a   1.000
_cell.length_b   1.000
_cell.length_c   1.000
_cell.angle_alpha   90.00
_cell.angle_beta   90.00
_cell.angle_gamma   90.00
#
_symmetry.space_group_name_H-M   'P 1'
#
loop_
_entity.id
_entity.type
_entity.pdbx_description
1 polymer ?
#
loop_
_entity_poly.entity_id
_entity_poly.type
_entity_poly.pdbx_seq_one_letter_code
_entity_poly.pdbx_strand_id
1 'polypeptide(L)'
;MITFWNTVLPLGVLAVLGLAVPYLLTPNETRSHRRVLVSVVASAGVLVLISAGMLVVLGREQFGALSEGGIGLMAEIALNGSWRFVLAWGPMLLLAWFGLSQRVEARRGEDLAREA
;
A
#
# COMPACT_ATOMS: atom_id res chain seq x y z
N MET A 1 -10.24 -24.69 11.00
CA MET A 1 -11.26 -23.92 10.27
C MET A 1 -10.65 -22.55 9.97
N ILE A 2 -10.31 -22.24 8.73
CA ILE A 2 -9.89 -20.87 8.38
C ILE A 2 -11.17 -20.04 8.47
N THR A 3 -11.42 -19.43 9.63
CA THR A 3 -12.61 -18.62 9.84
C THR A 3 -12.54 -17.50 8.80
N PHE A 4 -13.51 -17.40 7.91
CA PHE A 4 -13.60 -16.38 6.84
C PHE A 4 -13.15 -14.99 7.32
N TRP A 5 -13.50 -14.64 8.56
CA TRP A 5 -13.07 -13.43 9.27
C TRP A 5 -11.56 -13.22 9.39
N ASN A 6 -10.76 -14.26 9.63
CA ASN A 6 -9.30 -14.17 9.72
C ASN A 6 -8.62 -13.89 8.37
N THR A 7 -9.32 -14.08 7.25
CA THR A 7 -8.77 -13.80 5.91
C THR A 7 -9.34 -12.51 5.34
N VAL A 8 -10.65 -12.29 5.50
CA VAL A 8 -11.33 -11.12 4.94
C VAL A 8 -11.01 -9.85 5.72
N LEU A 9 -10.88 -9.92 7.05
CA LEU A 9 -10.58 -8.74 7.85
C LEU A 9 -9.19 -8.16 7.51
N PRO A 10 -8.10 -8.95 7.41
CA PRO A 10 -6.82 -8.43 6.94
C PRO A 10 -6.86 -7.85 5.53
N LEU A 11 -7.53 -8.53 4.60
CA LEU A 11 -7.66 -8.05 3.22
C LEU A 11 -8.44 -6.75 3.14
N GLY A 12 -9.53 -6.62 3.91
CA GLY A 12 -10.31 -5.39 4.01
C GLY A 12 -9.51 -4.22 4.56
N VAL A 13 -8.72 -4.46 5.63
CA VAL A 13 -7.81 -3.45 6.18
C VAL A 13 -6.77 -3.02 5.15
N LEU A 14 -6.13 -3.96 4.46
CA LEU A 14 -5.15 -3.66 3.41
C LEU A 14 -5.77 -2.90 2.24
N ALA A 15 -7.02 -3.21 1.87
CA ALA A 15 -7.74 -2.51 0.82
C ALA A 15 -8.05 -1.05 1.20
N VAL A 16 -8.54 -0.82 2.42
CA VAL A 16 -8.79 0.54 2.94
C VAL A 16 -7.49 1.34 3.01
N LEU A 17 -6.42 0.74 3.52
CA LEU A 17 -5.10 1.36 3.56
C LEU A 17 -4.54 1.64 2.16
N GLY A 18 -4.76 0.73 1.20
CA GLY A 18 -4.37 0.89 -0.20
C GLY A 18 -4.91 2.16 -0.84
N LEU A 19 -6.12 2.57 -0.45
CA LEU A 19 -6.70 3.84 -0.85
C LEU A 19 -6.22 5.00 0.02
N ALA A 20 -6.21 4.85 1.35
CA ALA A 20 -5.94 5.97 2.25
C ALA A 20 -4.48 6.45 2.23
N VAL A 21 -3.51 5.53 2.18
CA VAL A 21 -2.07 5.82 2.26
C VAL A 21 -1.60 6.78 1.16
N PRO A 22 -1.91 6.58 -0.14
CA PRO A 22 -1.48 7.54 -1.16
C PRO A 22 -2.09 8.93 -0.95
N TYR A 23 -3.35 9.06 -0.55
CA TYR A 23 -3.94 10.37 -0.25
C TYR A 23 -3.31 11.05 0.98
N LEU A 24 -2.91 10.28 1.99
CA LEU A 24 -2.22 10.80 3.17
C LEU A 24 -0.78 11.24 2.88
N LEU A 25 -0.09 10.51 2.00
CA LEU A 25 1.32 10.78 1.66
C LEU A 25 1.47 11.82 0.55
N THR A 26 0.48 12.03 -0.31
CA THR A 26 0.54 13.03 -1.38
C THR A 26 0.15 14.41 -0.84
N PRO A 27 1.06 15.40 -0.82
CA PRO A 27 0.73 16.76 -0.40
C PRO A 27 -0.31 17.36 -1.33
N ASN A 28 -1.36 17.96 -0.76
CA ASN A 28 -2.47 18.55 -1.51
C ASN A 28 -2.06 19.66 -2.47
N GLU A 29 -0.85 20.22 -2.46
CA GLU A 29 -0.40 21.29 -3.37
C GLU A 29 0.57 20.82 -4.47
N THR A 30 0.70 19.50 -4.67
CA THR A 30 1.67 18.97 -5.63
C THR A 30 1.34 19.36 -7.09
N ARG A 31 2.28 20.05 -7.75
CA ARG A 31 2.25 20.40 -9.19
C ARG A 31 3.11 19.49 -10.07
N SER A 32 3.78 18.49 -9.48
CA SER A 32 4.78 17.66 -10.16
C SER A 32 4.36 16.19 -10.21
N HIS A 33 4.31 15.62 -11.42
CA HIS A 33 4.02 14.21 -11.67
C HIS A 33 5.06 13.30 -10.99
N ARG A 34 6.32 13.75 -10.89
CA ARG A 34 7.37 13.01 -10.15
C ARG A 34 7.04 12.89 -8.67
N ARG A 35 6.46 13.93 -8.05
CA ARG A 35 6.13 13.91 -6.63
C ARG A 35 4.94 13.00 -6.35
N VAL A 36 3.95 12.97 -7.26
CA VAL A 36 2.83 12.00 -7.23
C VAL A 36 3.34 10.56 -7.36
N LEU A 37 4.24 10.29 -8.32
CA LEU A 37 4.84 8.96 -8.49
C LEU A 37 5.62 8.53 -7.24
N VAL A 38 6.44 9.42 -6.66
CA VAL A 38 7.18 9.14 -5.42
C VAL A 38 6.24 8.83 -4.26
N SER A 39 5.14 9.56 -4.10
CA SER A 39 4.16 9.26 -3.05
C SER A 39 3.47 7.91 -3.26
N VAL A 40 3.20 7.51 -4.51
CA VAL A 40 2.59 6.19 -4.81
C VAL A 40 3.58 5.06 -4.57
N VAL A 41 4.86 5.23 -4.95
CA VAL A 41 5.92 4.25 -4.65
C VAL A 41 6.16 4.14 -3.14
N ALA A 42 6.18 5.25 -2.42
CA ALA A 42 6.28 5.25 -0.96
C ALA A 42 5.08 4.54 -0.31
N SER A 43 3.86 4.75 -0.84
CA SER A 43 2.65 4.07 -0.40
C SER A 43 2.73 2.56 -0.59
N ALA A 44 3.24 2.12 -1.76
CA ALA A 44 3.47 0.70 -2.03
C ALA A 44 4.46 0.09 -1.02
N GLY A 45 5.55 0.80 -0.71
CA GLY A 45 6.51 0.37 0.32
C GLY A 45 5.88 0.23 1.71
N VAL A 46 5.05 1.20 2.12
CA VAL A 46 4.31 1.14 3.40
C VAL A 46 3.37 -0.06 3.43
N LEU A 47 2.61 -0.31 2.36
CA LEU A 47 1.67 -1.43 2.29
C LEU A 47 2.36 -2.79 2.31
N VAL A 48 3.54 -2.90 1.69
CA VAL A 48 4.41 -4.07 1.79
C VAL A 48 4.81 -4.35 3.23
N LEU A 49 5.27 -3.31 3.96
CA LEU A 49 5.68 -3.46 5.36
C LEU A 49 4.51 -3.82 6.27
N ILE A 50 3.35 -3.21 6.07
CA ILE A 50 2.12 -3.53 6.81
C ILE A 50 1.69 -4.98 6.53
N SER A 51 1.70 -5.39 5.26
CA SER A 51 1.35 -6.76 4.86
C SER A 51 2.31 -7.80 5.45
N ALA A 52 3.62 -7.51 5.48
CA ALA A 52 4.62 -8.35 6.13
C ALA A 52 4.37 -8.44 7.65
N GLY A 53 4.10 -7.31 8.31
CA GLY A 53 3.75 -7.28 9.73
C GLY A 53 2.51 -8.11 10.06
N MET A 54 1.46 -8.02 9.25
CA MET A 54 0.25 -8.84 9.41
C MET A 54 0.55 -10.32 9.27
N LEU A 55 1.39 -10.72 8.31
CA LEU A 55 1.80 -12.12 8.15
C LEU A 55 2.57 -12.64 9.35
N VAL A 56 3.44 -11.83 9.97
CA VAL A 56 4.14 -12.19 11.21
C VAL A 56 3.15 -12.37 12.37
N VAL A 57 2.21 -11.45 12.53
CA VAL A 57 1.23 -11.49 13.63
C VAL A 57 0.23 -12.63 13.48
N LEU A 58 -0.34 -12.82 12.28
CA LEU A 58 -1.34 -13.86 12.01
C LEU A 58 -0.70 -15.24 11.87
N GLY A 59 0.53 -15.28 11.35
CA GLY A 59 1.29 -16.51 11.19
C GLY A 59 1.94 -16.98 12.49
N ARG A 60 2.00 -16.18 13.56
CA ARG A 60 2.70 -16.53 14.81
C ARG A 60 2.31 -17.89 15.39
N GLU A 61 1.05 -18.30 15.28
CA GLU A 61 0.61 -19.62 15.75
C GLU A 61 1.00 -20.77 14.81
N GLN A 62 1.03 -20.52 13.49
CA GLN A 62 1.48 -21.49 12.48
C GLN A 62 3.02 -21.59 12.41
N PHE A 63 3.71 -20.48 12.63
CA PHE A 63 5.16 -20.34 12.66
C PHE A 63 5.75 -20.66 14.04
N GLY A 64 4.93 -20.76 15.09
CA GLY A 64 5.34 -21.27 16.40
C GLY A 64 5.90 -22.71 16.32
N ALA A 65 5.51 -23.49 15.31
CA ALA A 65 6.09 -24.80 15.00
C ALA A 65 7.39 -24.72 14.15
N LEU A 66 7.69 -23.56 13.54
CA LEU A 66 8.89 -23.28 12.74
C LEU A 66 9.99 -22.55 13.54
N SER A 67 9.87 -22.49 14.87
CA SER A 67 10.65 -21.63 15.76
C SER A 67 12.16 -21.95 15.86
N GLU A 68 12.68 -22.91 15.10
CA GLU A 68 14.12 -23.19 15.05
C GLU A 68 14.89 -22.18 14.17
N GLY A 69 14.23 -21.45 13.27
CA GLY A 69 14.88 -20.56 12.28
C GLY A 69 15.16 -19.10 12.70
N GLY A 70 14.69 -18.67 13.88
CA GLY A 70 14.90 -17.30 14.40
C GLY A 70 14.06 -16.19 13.73
N ILE A 71 14.05 -15.01 14.36
CA ILE A 71 13.23 -13.84 13.97
C ILE A 71 13.56 -13.34 12.56
N GLY A 72 14.82 -13.44 12.12
CA GLY A 72 15.27 -13.00 10.80
C GLY A 72 14.65 -13.81 9.66
N LEU A 73 14.60 -15.13 9.77
CA LEU A 73 14.00 -16.01 8.75
C LEU A 73 12.49 -15.78 8.64
N MET A 74 11.81 -15.56 9.77
CA MET A 74 10.38 -15.22 9.77
C MET A 74 10.11 -13.88 9.07
N ALA A 75 10.94 -12.87 9.31
CA ALA A 75 10.82 -11.58 8.66
C ALA A 75 11.03 -11.71 7.14
N GLU A 76 12.01 -12.49 6.70
CA GLU A 76 12.29 -12.72 5.28
C GLU A 76 11.15 -13.46 4.57
N ILE A 77 10.60 -14.50 5.20
CA ILE A 77 9.43 -15.23 4.67
C ILE A 77 8.21 -14.31 4.60
N ALA A 78 7.96 -13.52 5.64
CA ALA A 78 6.85 -12.57 5.66
C ALA A 78 7.01 -11.47 4.59
N LEU A 79 8.23 -10.98 4.38
CA LEU A 79 8.52 -9.97 3.36
C LEU A 79 8.36 -10.54 1.95
N ASN A 80 8.89 -11.73 1.67
CA ASN A 80 8.69 -12.39 0.38
C ASN A 80 7.22 -12.77 0.14
N GLY A 81 6.49 -13.16 1.19
CA GLY A 81 5.07 -13.47 1.12
C GLY A 81 4.18 -12.24 0.90
N SER A 82 4.61 -11.07 1.37
CA SER A 82 3.80 -9.85 1.33
C SER A 82 3.53 -9.32 -0.07
N TRP A 83 4.39 -9.62 -1.04
CA TRP A 83 4.21 -9.22 -2.46
C TRP A 83 2.94 -9.81 -3.06
N ARG A 84 2.44 -10.93 -2.56
CA ARG A 84 1.18 -11.52 -3.05
C ARG A 84 -0.03 -10.63 -2.75
N PHE A 85 0.04 -9.79 -1.72
CA PHE A 85 -1.00 -8.82 -1.41
C PHE A 85 -1.03 -7.63 -2.37
N VAL A 86 -0.04 -7.47 -3.26
CA VAL A 86 -0.09 -6.52 -4.38
C VAL A 86 -1.36 -6.73 -5.21
N LEU A 87 -1.86 -7.96 -5.32
CA LEU A 87 -3.13 -8.23 -6.02
C LEU A 87 -4.34 -7.56 -5.34
N ALA A 88 -4.27 -7.35 -4.02
CA ALA A 88 -5.33 -6.70 -3.26
C ALA A 88 -5.26 -5.17 -3.33
N TRP A 89 -4.07 -4.57 -3.20
CA TRP A 89 -3.91 -3.11 -3.13
C TRP A 89 -3.31 -2.46 -4.39
N GLY A 90 -2.69 -3.22 -5.28
CA GLY A 90 -2.04 -2.74 -6.51
C GLY A 90 -3.00 -2.00 -7.45
N PRO A 91 -4.17 -2.57 -7.79
CA PRO A 91 -5.19 -1.87 -8.58
C PRO A 91 -5.66 -0.56 -7.91
N MET A 92 -5.75 -0.54 -6.57
CA MET A 92 -6.15 0.63 -5.81
C MET A 92 -5.11 1.74 -5.88
N LEU A 93 -3.83 1.40 -5.75
CA LEU A 93 -2.74 2.37 -5.94
C LEU A 93 -2.71 2.93 -7.37
N LEU A 94 -3.04 2.11 -8.37
CA LEU A 94 -3.11 2.55 -9.77
C LEU A 94 -4.25 3.56 -9.97
N LEU A 95 -5.43 3.31 -9.39
CA LEU A 95 -6.55 4.24 -9.40
C LEU A 95 -6.23 5.53 -8.64
N ALA A 96 -5.59 5.43 -7.47
CA ALA A 96 -5.15 6.58 -6.69
C ALA A 96 -4.13 7.42 -7.47
N TRP A 97 -3.16 6.77 -8.12
CA TRP A 97 -2.19 7.44 -8.99
C TRP A 97 -2.88 8.19 -10.13
N PHE A 98 -3.82 7.54 -10.81
CA PHE A 98 -4.56 8.14 -11.93
C PHE A 98 -5.40 9.35 -11.48
N GLY A 99 -6.11 9.24 -10.35
CA GLY A 99 -6.86 10.37 -9.78
C GLY A 99 -5.94 11.52 -9.35
N LEU A 100 -4.77 11.21 -8.78
CA LEU A 100 -3.79 12.22 -8.40
C LEU A 100 -3.12 12.88 -9.61
N SER A 101 -2.85 12.14 -10.69
CA SER A 101 -2.29 12.72 -11.92
C SER A 101 -3.27 13.67 -12.61
N GLN A 102 -4.56 13.31 -12.66
CA GLN A 102 -5.61 14.19 -13.18
C GLN A 102 -5.72 15.51 -12.40
N ARG A 103 -5.55 15.48 -11.08
CA ARG A 103 -5.55 16.70 -10.25
C ARG A 103 -4.39 17.65 -10.59
N VAL A 104 -3.24 17.10 -10.98
CA VAL A 104 -2.09 17.93 -11.40
C VAL A 104 -2.40 18.62 -12.73
N GLU A 105 -3.01 17.90 -13.68
CA GLU A 105 -3.40 18.45 -14.97
C GLU A 105 -4.49 19.52 -14.84
N ALA A 106 -5.52 19.27 -14.01
CA ALA A 106 -6.57 20.24 -13.73
C ALA A 106 -6.01 21.58 -13.24
N ARG A 107 -5.03 21.54 -12.31
CA ARG A 107 -4.38 22.74 -11.78
C ARG A 107 -3.51 23.48 -12.79
N ARG A 108 -2.82 22.73 -13.66
CA ARG A 108 -2.09 23.35 -14.77
C ARG A 108 -3.05 24.07 -15.72
N GLY A 109 -4.24 23.51 -15.94
CA GLY A 109 -5.30 24.17 -16.72
C GLY A 109 -5.78 25.48 -16.07
N GLU A 110 -5.99 25.49 -14.76
CA GLU A 110 -6.38 26.68 -14.01
C GLU A 110 -5.30 27.78 -14.04
N ASP A 111 -4.02 27.41 -13.96
CA ASP A 111 -2.92 28.38 -14.04
C ASP A 111 -2.84 29.02 -15.44
N LEU A 112 -2.96 28.21 -16.51
CA LEU A 112 -2.96 28.72 -17.89
C LEU A 112 -4.14 29.66 -18.17
N ALA A 113 -5.31 29.36 -17.63
CA ALA A 113 -6.50 30.21 -17.77
C ALA A 113 -6.40 31.53 -16.99
N ARG A 114 -5.52 31.62 -15.99
CA ARG A 114 -5.25 32.87 -15.25
C ARG A 114 -4.18 33.74 -15.90
N GLU A 115 -3.30 33.14 -16.71
CA GLU A 115 -2.23 33.84 -17.43
C GLU A 115 -2.66 34.32 -18.84
N ALA A 116 -3.82 33.86 -19.34
CA ALA A 116 -4.42 34.26 -20.61
C ALA A 116 -5.40 35.44 -20.46
#